data_AF-A0A0V0XY64-F1
#
_entry.id   AF-A0A0V0XY64-F1
#
_cell.length_a   1.000
_cell.length_b   1.000
_cell.length_c   1.000
_cell.angle_alpha   90.00
_cell.angle_beta   90.00
_cell.angle_gamma   90.00
#
_symmetry.space_group_name_H-M   'P 1'
#
loop_
_entity.id
_entity.type
_entity.pdbx_description
1 polymer ?
#
loop_
_entity_poly.entity_id
_entity_poly.type
_entity_poly.pdbx_seq_one_letter_code
_entity_poly.pdbx_strand_id
1 'polypeptide(L)'
;MWTLIFQESNPLHSYIYIPLLDKVCLIEKYIPQEYPTASRIPVFIYNSFESCIAACSSYTTGELLCNAFLYSSITKACHLHFYALNLKTGMCPVETGQSQFYLLHRCFNRYNSLLNAAVNKKNETNDKIVFLPALHKLCLIRRRLVSESWYAEPILHMNTPNLKKCLSLCVVKGAAECNSVIFSLQEKSCTLVRHQSIFSTLSEKVQSSAYFFEIDYCKTKALEYPFLTSLLQANATNSIRSFCKYCVQHLPITKSENAIIIDLHNCYTIQYCFHRCVMQRRDYDCNAVFFNAEENTCLLMKLVVNSSETTNRVLYNFFKDTTKKEKLILSNYEDTLRFETSFVSLHEFHERCQILTFTSAYAEKLKVHSLLLQTNSLHSCLTACRSKANETLNCSGVLFSKQQEICYTLVEGTSHDQTVTEDDQTIVLLQSCVKDREEERRRNNIFYHYHIFELEEMCVFEFCDSSYISGFTVYDNILQANSVFKCILKCASEQISKGCAAVHKSQERCMFFRKNSTARIFRKLENSYFAEMLYCESKFAGNTLDFDAVD
;
A
#
# COMPACT_ATOMS: atom_id res chain seq x y z
N MET A 1 -12.31 -36.17 37.88
CA MET A 1 -12.37 -36.47 36.44
C MET A 1 -12.95 -35.24 35.75
N TRP A 2 -12.09 -34.28 35.42
CA TRP A 2 -12.48 -33.03 34.74
C TRP A 2 -11.72 -33.01 33.42
N THR A 3 -12.45 -33.25 32.33
CA THR A 3 -11.96 -33.22 30.96
C THR A 3 -11.90 -31.77 30.51
N LEU A 4 -10.69 -31.23 30.37
CA LEU A 4 -10.45 -29.95 29.70
C LEU A 4 -10.59 -30.18 28.20
N ILE A 5 -11.65 -29.64 27.62
CA ILE A 5 -11.83 -29.53 26.17
C ILE A 5 -10.84 -28.46 25.70
N PHE A 6 -9.82 -28.85 24.94
CA PHE A 6 -9.03 -27.93 24.14
C PHE A 6 -9.96 -27.30 23.10
N GLN A 7 -10.18 -26.00 23.21
CA GLN A 7 -10.82 -25.22 22.17
C GLN A 7 -9.79 -25.08 21.04
N GLU A 8 -9.90 -25.93 20.02
CA GLU A 8 -9.15 -25.81 18.77
C GLU A 8 -9.37 -24.40 18.21
N SER A 9 -8.29 -23.63 18.09
CA SER A 9 -8.31 -22.34 17.41
C SER A 9 -8.64 -22.57 15.95
N ASN A 10 -9.85 -22.16 15.53
CA ASN A 10 -10.28 -22.16 14.13
C ASN A 10 -9.17 -21.56 13.23
N PRO A 11 -8.87 -22.15 12.06
CA PRO A 11 -7.99 -21.52 11.07
C PRO A 11 -8.58 -20.16 10.67
N LEU A 12 -7.78 -19.11 10.79
CA LEU A 12 -8.19 -17.71 10.58
C LEU A 12 -8.33 -17.42 9.08
N HIS A 13 -9.41 -17.89 8.49
CA HIS A 13 -9.78 -17.55 7.12
C HIS A 13 -10.10 -16.06 7.01
N SER A 14 -9.60 -15.42 5.96
CA SER A 14 -9.81 -14.00 5.69
C SER A 14 -10.28 -13.79 4.26
N TYR A 15 -11.33 -12.97 4.10
CA TYR A 15 -11.80 -12.53 2.79
C TYR A 15 -11.13 -11.21 2.44
N ILE A 16 -10.49 -11.15 1.26
CA ILE A 16 -9.72 -9.99 0.82
C ILE A 16 -10.22 -9.54 -0.55
N TYR A 17 -10.67 -8.29 -0.66
CA TYR A 17 -11.02 -7.70 -1.96
C TYR A 17 -9.76 -7.24 -2.68
N ILE A 18 -9.58 -7.74 -3.89
CA ILE A 18 -8.45 -7.50 -4.79
C ILE A 18 -8.88 -6.51 -5.88
N PRO A 19 -8.53 -5.22 -5.78
CA PRO A 19 -9.01 -4.18 -6.70
C PRO A 19 -8.61 -4.42 -8.15
N LEU A 20 -7.39 -4.95 -8.38
CA LEU A 20 -6.86 -5.25 -9.72
C LEU A 20 -7.65 -6.32 -10.46
N LEU A 21 -8.27 -7.27 -9.74
CA LEU A 21 -9.05 -8.36 -10.32
C LEU A 21 -10.56 -8.13 -10.23
N ASP A 22 -10.99 -7.11 -9.48
CA ASP A 22 -12.36 -6.89 -9.06
C ASP A 22 -13.03 -8.15 -8.45
N LYS A 23 -12.26 -8.86 -7.62
CA LYS A 23 -12.66 -10.14 -7.00
C LYS A 23 -12.37 -10.15 -5.51
N VAL A 24 -13.09 -11.00 -4.78
CA VAL A 24 -12.82 -11.28 -3.36
C VAL A 24 -12.20 -12.66 -3.25
N CYS A 25 -11.01 -12.75 -2.68
CA CYS A 25 -10.27 -13.99 -2.49
C CYS A 25 -10.35 -14.47 -1.04
N LEU A 26 -10.57 -15.78 -0.87
CA LEU A 26 -10.48 -16.46 0.41
C LEU A 26 -9.03 -16.89 0.62
N ILE A 27 -8.41 -16.26 1.62
CA ILE A 27 -7.03 -16.53 2.02
C ILE A 27 -7.04 -17.17 3.40
N GLU A 28 -6.19 -18.17 3.57
CA GLU A 28 -5.88 -18.72 4.88
C GLU A 28 -4.42 -18.41 5.18
N LYS A 29 -4.15 -17.76 6.31
CA LYS A 29 -2.79 -17.74 6.85
C LYS A 29 -2.45 -19.16 7.27
N TYR A 30 -1.53 -19.78 6.56
CA TYR A 30 -1.22 -21.19 6.74
C TYR A 30 0.19 -21.36 7.25
N ILE A 31 0.37 -22.39 8.06
CA ILE A 31 1.61 -22.66 8.75
C ILE A 31 2.11 -24.04 8.31
N PRO A 32 3.04 -24.13 7.33
CA PRO A 32 3.46 -25.42 6.79
C PRO A 32 4.21 -26.26 7.84
N GLN A 33 3.85 -27.55 7.93
CA GLN A 33 4.46 -28.50 8.89
C GLN A 33 5.84 -29.01 8.43
N GLU A 34 6.03 -29.13 7.12
CA GLU A 34 7.32 -29.37 6.46
C GLU A 34 7.45 -28.40 5.30
N TYR A 35 8.68 -27.93 5.06
CA TYR A 35 8.92 -27.00 3.97
C TYR A 35 8.67 -27.72 2.64
N PRO A 36 7.77 -27.20 1.78
CA PRO A 36 7.53 -27.84 0.50
C PRO A 36 8.82 -27.79 -0.32
N THR A 37 9.33 -28.96 -0.72
CA THR A 37 10.35 -29.10 -1.76
C THR A 37 9.79 -28.81 -3.17
N ALA A 38 8.68 -28.06 -3.25
CA ALA A 38 7.91 -27.87 -4.47
C ALA A 38 8.66 -27.00 -5.49
N SER A 39 8.39 -27.29 -6.77
CA SER A 39 8.87 -26.59 -7.96
C SER A 39 8.75 -25.08 -7.81
N ARG A 40 9.91 -24.44 -7.74
CA ARG A 40 10.08 -22.98 -7.55
C ARG A 40 9.54 -22.24 -8.78
N ILE A 41 8.51 -21.42 -8.57
CA ILE A 41 8.20 -20.32 -9.49
C ILE A 41 9.12 -19.15 -9.07
N PRO A 42 9.72 -18.40 -10.02
CA PRO A 42 10.64 -17.31 -9.70
C PRO A 42 10.04 -16.28 -8.72
N VAL A 43 10.92 -15.66 -7.93
CA VAL A 43 10.58 -14.61 -6.96
C VAL A 43 10.14 -13.35 -7.68
N PHE A 44 9.03 -12.75 -7.25
CA PHE A 44 8.58 -11.47 -7.77
C PHE A 44 8.40 -10.48 -6.62
N ILE A 45 8.84 -9.24 -6.79
CA ILE A 45 8.44 -8.14 -5.90
C ILE A 45 7.11 -7.63 -6.42
N TYR A 46 6.07 -7.74 -5.59
CA TYR A 46 4.77 -7.14 -5.87
C TYR A 46 4.50 -6.03 -4.88
N ASN A 47 3.88 -4.96 -5.37
CA ASN A 47 3.75 -3.69 -4.67
C ASN A 47 2.93 -3.80 -3.36
N SER A 48 2.13 -4.85 -3.23
CA SER A 48 1.22 -5.07 -2.12
C SER A 48 0.90 -6.55 -1.92
N PHE A 49 0.26 -6.82 -0.78
CA PHE A 49 -0.31 -8.12 -0.48
C PHE A 49 -1.40 -8.49 -1.49
N GLU A 50 -2.27 -7.54 -1.84
CA GLU A 50 -3.32 -7.74 -2.84
C GLU A 50 -2.76 -8.01 -4.25
N SER A 51 -1.67 -7.35 -4.65
CA SER A 51 -0.97 -7.62 -5.91
C SER A 51 -0.33 -9.02 -5.93
N CYS A 52 0.26 -9.46 -4.81
CA CYS A 52 0.80 -10.82 -4.66
C CYS A 52 -0.32 -11.88 -4.79
N ILE A 53 -1.48 -11.64 -4.17
CA ILE A 53 -2.67 -12.50 -4.33
C ILE A 53 -3.17 -12.48 -5.78
N ALA A 54 -3.23 -11.30 -6.41
CA ALA A 54 -3.67 -11.14 -7.79
C ALA A 54 -2.80 -11.94 -8.77
N ALA A 55 -1.48 -11.90 -8.57
CA ALA A 55 -0.54 -12.71 -9.32
C ALA A 55 -0.83 -14.21 -9.11
N CYS A 56 -0.84 -14.72 -7.87
CA CYS A 56 -1.12 -16.13 -7.61
C CYS A 56 -2.46 -16.57 -8.21
N SER A 57 -3.50 -15.75 -8.11
CA SER A 57 -4.82 -16.04 -8.70
C SER A 57 -4.80 -16.01 -10.23
N SER A 58 -3.98 -15.18 -10.88
CA SER A 58 -3.98 -15.06 -12.34
C SER A 58 -3.23 -16.22 -13.01
N TYR A 59 -2.22 -16.77 -12.34
CA TYR A 59 -1.51 -17.98 -12.75
C TYR A 59 -2.38 -19.26 -12.71
N THR A 60 -3.65 -19.19 -12.31
CA THR A 60 -4.58 -20.34 -12.28
C THR A 60 -5.39 -20.54 -13.56
N THR A 61 -5.25 -19.69 -14.58
CA THR A 61 -5.96 -19.87 -15.85
C THR A 61 -5.21 -20.80 -16.80
N GLY A 62 -5.47 -22.11 -16.69
CA GLY A 62 -5.10 -23.13 -17.68
C GLY A 62 -4.31 -24.31 -17.10
N GLU A 63 -3.35 -24.04 -16.22
CA GLU A 63 -2.60 -25.03 -15.45
C GLU A 63 -2.52 -24.54 -13.99
N LEU A 64 -2.70 -25.43 -13.00
CA LEU A 64 -2.65 -25.09 -11.58
C LEU A 64 -1.21 -24.78 -11.16
N LEU A 65 -0.74 -23.56 -11.40
CA LEU A 65 0.64 -23.18 -11.11
C LEU A 65 0.81 -22.52 -9.73
N CYS A 66 -0.24 -21.92 -9.14
CA CYS A 66 -0.15 -21.31 -7.81
C CYS A 66 -1.41 -21.55 -6.97
N ASN A 67 -1.23 -22.00 -5.73
CA ASN A 67 -2.29 -22.08 -4.71
C ASN A 67 -1.78 -21.67 -3.31
N ALA A 68 -0.52 -21.23 -3.21
CA ALA A 68 0.09 -20.78 -1.98
C ALA A 68 1.16 -19.73 -2.26
N PHE A 69 1.48 -18.88 -1.30
CA PHE A 69 2.53 -17.87 -1.44
C PHE A 69 3.13 -17.44 -0.10
N LEU A 70 4.41 -17.02 -0.08
CA LEU A 70 4.97 -16.25 1.03
C LEU A 70 4.95 -14.76 0.69
N TYR A 71 4.62 -13.91 1.65
CA TYR A 71 4.65 -12.45 1.48
C TYR A 71 5.23 -11.75 2.70
N SER A 72 6.13 -10.79 2.48
CA SER A 72 6.63 -9.89 3.53
C SER A 72 6.07 -8.47 3.35
N SER A 73 5.33 -7.94 4.33
CA SER A 73 4.80 -6.56 4.31
C SER A 73 5.87 -5.48 4.24
N ILE A 74 7.07 -5.78 4.77
CA ILE A 74 8.23 -4.87 4.84
C ILE A 74 8.95 -4.79 3.50
N THR A 75 9.45 -5.93 3.02
CA THR A 75 10.27 -6.01 1.78
C THR A 75 9.45 -6.08 0.50
N LYS A 76 8.11 -6.24 0.60
CA LYS A 76 7.19 -6.47 -0.53
C LYS A 76 7.52 -7.71 -1.37
N ALA A 77 8.45 -8.55 -0.93
CA ALA A 77 8.79 -9.80 -1.58
C ALA A 77 7.61 -10.77 -1.52
N CYS A 78 7.32 -11.40 -2.66
CA CYS A 78 6.27 -12.39 -2.81
C CYS A 78 6.82 -13.62 -3.53
N HIS A 79 6.66 -14.77 -2.89
CA HIS A 79 7.15 -16.05 -3.40
C HIS A 79 5.94 -16.90 -3.73
N LEU A 80 5.75 -17.22 -5.01
CA LEU A 80 4.60 -17.99 -5.47
C LEU A 80 4.92 -19.48 -5.40
N HIS A 81 3.99 -20.27 -4.89
CA HIS A 81 4.16 -21.71 -4.68
C HIS A 81 2.97 -22.51 -5.21
N PHE A 82 3.30 -23.71 -5.70
CA PHE A 82 2.34 -24.79 -5.86
C PHE A 82 2.50 -25.79 -4.71
N TYR A 83 1.45 -25.95 -3.91
CA TYR A 83 1.42 -26.79 -2.71
C TYR A 83 0.46 -27.97 -2.91
N ALA A 84 1.02 -29.17 -3.09
CA ALA A 84 0.24 -30.41 -3.15
C ALA A 84 0.00 -30.93 -1.72
N LEU A 85 -1.21 -30.73 -1.19
CA LEU A 85 -1.60 -31.17 0.16
C LEU A 85 -1.60 -32.71 0.27
N ASN A 86 -0.57 -33.30 0.86
CA ASN A 86 -0.65 -34.64 1.46
C ASN A 86 -0.96 -34.48 2.95
N LEU A 87 -2.24 -34.37 3.29
CA LEU A 87 -2.75 -34.30 4.67
C LEU A 87 -2.54 -35.65 5.38
N LYS A 88 -1.39 -35.85 6.03
CA LYS A 88 -1.26 -36.82 7.12
C LYS A 88 -1.23 -36.07 8.46
N THR A 89 -2.09 -36.53 9.36
CA THR A 89 -2.44 -35.95 10.64
C THR A 89 -1.28 -35.84 11.62
N GLY A 90 -1.19 -34.68 12.29
CA GLY A 90 -0.67 -34.55 13.65
C GLY A 90 0.75 -34.01 13.80
N MET A 91 1.05 -32.78 13.37
CA MET A 91 2.33 -32.11 13.68
C MET A 91 2.17 -30.59 13.85
N CYS A 92 3.00 -29.99 14.70
CA CYS A 92 2.86 -28.62 15.21
C CYS A 92 3.22 -27.51 14.20
N PRO A 93 2.60 -26.32 14.30
CA PRO A 93 2.79 -25.20 13.36
C PRO A 93 4.16 -24.53 13.47
N VAL A 94 4.76 -24.24 12.31
CA VAL A 94 6.03 -23.53 12.06
C VAL A 94 5.80 -22.29 11.15
N GLU A 95 5.70 -21.06 11.70
CA GLU A 95 5.57 -19.80 10.91
C GLU A 95 6.90 -19.13 10.55
N THR A 96 7.20 -19.13 9.27
CA THR A 96 8.35 -18.49 8.61
C THR A 96 8.56 -17.02 9.02
N GLY A 97 9.70 -16.69 9.63
CA GLY A 97 10.46 -15.45 9.39
C GLY A 97 9.73 -14.09 9.37
N GLN A 98 10.24 -13.13 8.59
CA GLN A 98 9.57 -11.85 8.31
C GLN A 98 8.43 -12.00 7.28
N SER A 99 8.44 -13.09 6.51
CA SER A 99 7.48 -13.36 5.44
C SER A 99 6.44 -14.39 5.88
N GLN A 100 5.15 -14.10 5.73
CA GLN A 100 4.08 -15.00 6.15
C GLN A 100 3.65 -15.91 4.99
N PHE A 101 3.36 -17.17 5.28
CA PHE A 101 2.83 -18.13 4.30
C PHE A 101 1.31 -18.11 4.26
N TYR A 102 0.75 -18.15 3.05
CA TYR A 102 -0.69 -18.09 2.82
C TYR A 102 -1.13 -19.13 1.80
N LEU A 103 -2.29 -19.75 2.04
CA LEU A 103 -3.00 -20.54 1.05
C LEU A 103 -4.05 -19.67 0.36
N LEU A 104 -4.03 -19.71 -0.97
CA LEU A 104 -5.08 -19.14 -1.81
C LEU A 104 -6.08 -20.24 -2.14
N HIS A 105 -7.24 -20.20 -1.48
CA HIS A 105 -8.29 -21.21 -1.69
C HIS A 105 -9.05 -20.96 -2.98
N ARG A 106 -9.65 -19.77 -3.10
CA ARG A 106 -10.46 -19.39 -4.27
C ARG A 106 -10.73 -17.90 -4.30
N CYS A 107 -10.86 -17.35 -5.50
CA CYS A 107 -11.38 -16.00 -5.73
C CYS A 107 -12.79 -16.04 -6.34
N PHE A 108 -13.66 -15.19 -5.82
CA PHE A 108 -15.06 -15.07 -6.17
C PHE A 108 -15.34 -13.70 -6.79
N ASN A 109 -16.34 -13.61 -7.66
CA ASN A 109 -16.87 -12.31 -8.08
C ASN A 109 -17.49 -11.59 -6.87
N ARG A 110 -17.37 -10.26 -6.80
CA ARG A 110 -17.86 -9.48 -5.66
C ARG A 110 -19.35 -9.73 -5.34
N TYR A 111 -20.22 -9.86 -6.34
CA TYR A 111 -21.66 -10.10 -6.13
C TYR A 111 -22.03 -11.54 -5.68
N ASN A 112 -21.06 -12.40 -5.34
CA ASN A 112 -21.32 -13.76 -4.91
C ASN A 112 -22.20 -13.80 -3.63
N SER A 113 -23.22 -14.66 -3.64
CA SER A 113 -24.17 -14.82 -2.53
C SER A 113 -23.52 -15.22 -1.21
N LEU A 114 -22.36 -15.90 -1.23
CA LEU A 114 -21.61 -16.30 -0.03
C LEU A 114 -21.09 -15.11 0.79
N LEU A 115 -20.91 -13.94 0.16
CA LEU A 115 -20.36 -12.74 0.81
C LEU A 115 -21.45 -11.79 1.33
N ASN A 116 -22.70 -11.95 0.86
CA ASN A 116 -23.76 -10.97 1.05
C ASN A 116 -24.81 -11.48 2.04
N ALA A 117 -25.00 -10.77 3.17
CA ALA A 117 -26.02 -11.11 4.16
C ALA A 117 -27.38 -10.47 3.85
N ALA A 118 -27.38 -9.22 3.40
CA ALA A 118 -28.59 -8.46 3.11
C ALA A 118 -28.30 -7.21 2.26
N VAL A 119 -29.33 -6.70 1.58
CA VAL A 119 -29.33 -5.40 0.92
C VAL A 119 -29.90 -4.38 1.90
N ASN A 120 -29.11 -3.38 2.30
CA ASN A 120 -29.60 -2.30 3.15
C ASN A 120 -29.73 -0.99 2.38
N LYS A 121 -30.65 -0.15 2.88
CA LYS A 121 -30.72 1.26 2.50
C LYS A 121 -29.95 2.09 3.52
N LYS A 122 -28.99 2.86 3.01
CA LYS A 122 -28.30 4.02 3.60
C LYS A 122 -27.95 3.91 5.10
N ASN A 123 -26.70 3.56 5.40
CA ASN A 123 -26.04 3.99 6.63
C ASN A 123 -25.18 5.23 6.33
N GLU A 124 -25.25 6.24 7.20
CA GLU A 124 -24.55 7.52 7.03
C GLU A 124 -23.07 7.42 7.42
N THR A 125 -22.20 7.94 6.56
CA THR A 125 -20.77 8.13 6.81
C THR A 125 -20.43 9.62 6.64
N ASN A 126 -19.23 10.02 7.04
CA ASN A 126 -18.82 11.43 7.05
C ASN A 126 -18.61 12.00 5.63
N ASP A 127 -19.51 12.89 5.22
CA ASP A 127 -19.42 13.64 3.97
C ASP A 127 -18.27 14.65 3.98
N LYS A 128 -17.54 14.81 2.86
CA LYS A 128 -16.51 15.84 2.71
C LYS A 128 -16.58 16.54 1.37
N ILE A 129 -16.27 17.83 1.41
CA ILE A 129 -16.20 18.66 0.21
C ILE A 129 -14.79 18.55 -0.36
N VAL A 130 -14.68 18.01 -1.57
CA VAL A 130 -13.43 17.80 -2.30
C VAL A 130 -13.38 18.76 -3.49
N PHE A 131 -12.30 19.54 -3.59
CA PHE A 131 -12.05 20.35 -4.77
C PHE A 131 -11.36 19.52 -5.86
N LEU A 132 -11.95 19.50 -7.06
CA LEU A 132 -11.42 18.85 -8.26
C LEU A 132 -10.83 19.93 -9.19
N PRO A 133 -9.50 20.12 -9.22
CA PRO A 133 -8.90 21.25 -9.91
C PRO A 133 -9.04 21.16 -11.44
N ALA A 134 -8.95 19.94 -12.00
CA ALA A 134 -9.20 19.66 -13.41
C ALA A 134 -10.56 20.16 -13.92
N LEU A 135 -11.56 20.23 -13.04
CA LEU A 135 -12.93 20.67 -13.35
C LEU A 135 -13.28 22.04 -12.76
N HIS A 136 -12.44 22.57 -11.87
CA HIS A 136 -12.74 23.73 -11.03
C HIS A 136 -14.07 23.60 -10.25
N LYS A 137 -14.38 22.39 -9.78
CA LYS A 137 -15.63 22.08 -9.05
C LYS A 137 -15.35 21.65 -7.60
N LEU A 138 -16.24 22.05 -6.69
CA LEU A 138 -16.34 21.51 -5.34
C LEU A 138 -17.40 20.40 -5.36
N CYS A 139 -17.00 19.20 -4.98
CA CYS A 139 -17.86 18.02 -4.96
C CYS A 139 -18.09 17.55 -3.53
N LEU A 140 -19.34 17.22 -3.21
CA LEU A 140 -19.66 16.52 -1.97
C LEU A 140 -19.43 15.02 -2.20
N ILE A 141 -18.45 14.47 -1.50
CA ILE A 141 -17.98 13.08 -1.65
C ILE A 141 -18.18 12.33 -0.34
N ARG A 142 -18.64 11.08 -0.43
CA ARG A 142 -18.89 10.19 0.71
C ARG A 142 -18.10 8.88 0.61
N ARG A 143 -17.47 8.46 1.72
CA ARG A 143 -16.60 7.29 1.90
C ARG A 143 -17.50 6.21 2.35
N ARG A 144 -17.33 5.09 1.70
CA ARG A 144 -18.00 3.87 2.03
C ARG A 144 -16.96 2.79 2.15
N LEU A 145 -17.30 1.78 2.93
CA LEU A 145 -16.55 0.55 2.89
C LEU A 145 -16.64 0.02 1.47
N VAL A 146 -15.55 -0.55 0.96
CA VAL A 146 -15.56 -1.09 -0.39
C VAL A 146 -16.70 -2.09 -0.56
N SER A 147 -17.01 -2.86 0.49
CA SER A 147 -18.16 -3.79 0.60
C SER A 147 -19.50 -3.28 0.09
N GLU A 148 -19.75 -1.99 0.25
CA GLU A 148 -21.01 -1.37 -0.17
C GLU A 148 -21.13 -1.27 -1.70
N SER A 149 -20.04 -1.44 -2.46
CA SER A 149 -20.00 -1.34 -3.92
C SER A 149 -20.31 -2.65 -4.67
N TRP A 150 -20.66 -3.74 -3.99
CA TRP A 150 -20.76 -5.07 -4.62
C TRP A 150 -21.78 -5.15 -5.76
N TYR A 151 -22.85 -4.37 -5.67
CA TYR A 151 -23.89 -4.25 -6.70
C TYR A 151 -23.66 -3.09 -7.67
N ALA A 152 -22.61 -2.29 -7.47
CA ALA A 152 -22.25 -1.26 -8.42
C ALA A 152 -21.78 -1.93 -9.73
N GLU A 153 -22.15 -1.36 -10.86
CA GLU A 153 -21.75 -1.81 -12.18
C GLU A 153 -20.42 -1.15 -12.56
N PRO A 154 -19.37 -1.93 -12.92
CA PRO A 154 -18.10 -1.36 -13.36
C PRO A 154 -18.23 -0.80 -14.77
N ILE A 155 -17.72 0.42 -14.98
CA ILE A 155 -17.78 1.14 -16.26
C ILE A 155 -16.41 1.14 -16.92
N LEU A 156 -15.38 1.54 -16.17
CA LEU A 156 -14.02 1.70 -16.67
C LEU A 156 -13.03 1.48 -15.53
N HIS A 157 -12.02 0.65 -15.78
CA HIS A 157 -10.88 0.48 -14.89
C HIS A 157 -9.66 1.21 -15.45
N MET A 158 -8.86 1.81 -14.57
CA MET A 158 -7.63 2.50 -14.94
C MET A 158 -6.63 2.56 -13.79
N ASN A 159 -5.35 2.57 -14.17
CA ASN A 159 -4.25 2.69 -13.21
C ASN A 159 -3.94 4.16 -12.98
N THR A 160 -4.25 4.67 -11.79
CA THR A 160 -3.86 6.00 -11.36
C THR A 160 -3.71 6.05 -9.83
N PRO A 161 -2.63 6.65 -9.31
CA PRO A 161 -2.50 6.94 -7.88
C PRO A 161 -3.28 8.20 -7.46
N ASN A 162 -3.95 8.90 -8.39
CA ASN A 162 -4.57 10.19 -8.12
C ASN A 162 -6.09 10.07 -7.99
N LEU A 163 -6.60 10.09 -6.75
CA LEU A 163 -8.03 10.06 -6.46
C LEU A 163 -8.79 11.21 -7.13
N LYS A 164 -8.24 12.44 -7.19
CA LYS A 164 -8.91 13.57 -7.82
C LYS A 164 -9.07 13.36 -9.32
N LYS A 165 -8.08 12.75 -9.98
CA LYS A 165 -8.17 12.38 -11.39
C LYS A 165 -9.25 11.31 -11.59
N CYS A 166 -9.27 10.29 -10.73
CA CYS A 166 -10.30 9.25 -10.71
C CYS A 166 -11.72 9.83 -10.58
N LEU A 167 -11.94 10.69 -9.57
CA LEU A 167 -13.20 11.40 -9.35
C LEU A 167 -13.57 12.32 -10.53
N SER A 168 -12.62 13.06 -11.06
CA SER A 168 -12.87 13.99 -12.18
C SER A 168 -13.36 13.25 -13.43
N LEU A 169 -12.79 12.07 -13.73
CA LEU A 169 -13.21 11.25 -14.85
C LEU A 169 -14.62 10.68 -14.66
N CYS A 170 -15.01 10.33 -13.42
CA CYS A 170 -16.40 9.97 -13.11
C CYS A 170 -17.37 11.14 -13.34
N VAL A 171 -17.03 12.33 -12.84
CA VAL A 171 -17.86 13.53 -13.00
C VAL A 171 -18.04 13.91 -14.48
N VAL A 172 -17.00 13.73 -15.30
CA VAL A 172 -17.03 13.98 -16.75
C VAL A 172 -18.00 13.06 -17.48
N LYS A 173 -18.11 11.78 -17.07
CA LYS A 173 -19.11 10.83 -17.61
C LYS A 173 -20.55 11.23 -17.27
N GLY A 174 -20.74 11.99 -16.20
CA GLY A 174 -22.05 12.46 -15.74
C GLY A 174 -22.76 11.44 -14.85
N ALA A 175 -23.59 11.95 -13.93
CA ALA A 175 -24.19 11.18 -12.83
C ALA A 175 -25.06 9.99 -13.26
N ALA A 176 -25.60 10.00 -14.49
CA ALA A 176 -26.38 8.90 -15.03
C ALA A 176 -25.50 7.71 -15.49
N GLU A 177 -24.29 8.00 -15.95
CA GLU A 177 -23.31 6.99 -16.38
C GLU A 177 -22.39 6.59 -15.23
N CYS A 178 -21.85 7.55 -14.48
CA CYS A 178 -20.97 7.32 -13.34
C CYS A 178 -21.34 8.22 -12.16
N ASN A 179 -21.58 7.62 -11.00
CA ASN A 179 -21.90 8.33 -9.76
C ASN A 179 -21.00 7.92 -8.59
N SER A 180 -20.03 7.02 -8.80
CA SER A 180 -19.10 6.60 -7.76
C SER A 180 -17.81 6.02 -8.33
N VAL A 181 -16.79 5.91 -7.49
CA VAL A 181 -15.52 5.25 -7.83
C VAL A 181 -15.08 4.28 -6.74
N ILE A 182 -14.47 3.16 -7.14
CA ILE A 182 -13.69 2.30 -6.26
C ILE A 182 -12.23 2.67 -6.48
N PHE A 183 -11.52 3.05 -5.41
CA PHE A 183 -10.15 3.54 -5.52
C PHE A 183 -9.26 2.88 -4.48
N SER A 184 -8.11 2.37 -4.90
CA SER A 184 -7.01 1.95 -4.04
C SER A 184 -5.76 2.73 -4.41
N LEU A 185 -5.23 3.49 -3.45
CA LEU A 185 -3.95 4.17 -3.61
C LEU A 185 -2.80 3.15 -3.67
N GLN A 186 -2.90 2.08 -2.86
CA GLN A 186 -1.90 1.02 -2.76
C GLN A 186 -1.77 0.23 -4.07
N GLU A 187 -2.89 -0.11 -4.71
CA GLU A 187 -2.88 -0.75 -6.03
C GLU A 187 -2.77 0.24 -7.20
N LYS A 188 -2.69 1.55 -6.90
CA LYS A 188 -2.81 2.65 -7.90
C LYS A 188 -3.98 2.41 -8.85
N SER A 189 -5.11 1.97 -8.30
CA SER A 189 -6.23 1.44 -9.08
C SER A 189 -7.46 2.31 -8.88
N CYS A 190 -8.13 2.62 -9.99
CA CYS A 190 -9.40 3.33 -10.01
C CYS A 190 -10.38 2.62 -10.93
N THR A 191 -11.54 2.26 -10.39
CA THR A 191 -12.68 1.75 -11.15
C THR A 191 -13.84 2.72 -11.05
N LEU A 192 -14.25 3.28 -12.18
CA LEU A 192 -15.48 4.06 -12.31
C LEU A 192 -16.66 3.11 -12.22
N VAL A 193 -17.64 3.41 -11.35
CA VAL A 193 -18.80 2.55 -11.16
C VAL A 193 -20.11 3.33 -11.13
N ARG A 194 -21.18 2.63 -11.51
CA ARG A 194 -22.56 3.11 -11.41
C ARG A 194 -23.31 2.32 -10.35
N HIS A 195 -23.87 2.97 -9.35
CA HIS A 195 -24.73 2.30 -8.37
C HIS A 195 -26.15 2.86 -8.39
N GLN A 196 -27.15 2.01 -8.13
CA GLN A 196 -28.57 2.38 -8.09
C GLN A 196 -29.07 2.68 -6.67
N SER A 197 -28.22 3.25 -5.81
CA SER A 197 -28.51 3.44 -4.36
C SER A 197 -28.83 2.13 -3.60
N ILE A 198 -28.39 1.00 -4.14
CA ILE A 198 -28.46 -0.33 -3.54
C ILE A 198 -27.08 -0.65 -2.98
N PHE A 199 -26.99 -0.91 -1.67
CA PHE A 199 -25.73 -1.21 -0.99
C PHE A 199 -25.77 -2.61 -0.38
N SER A 200 -24.66 -3.33 -0.51
CA SER A 200 -24.51 -4.62 0.16
C SER A 200 -24.12 -4.43 1.62
N THR A 201 -24.67 -5.27 2.49
CA THR A 201 -24.13 -5.52 3.82
C THR A 201 -23.57 -6.93 3.87
N LEU A 202 -22.29 -7.01 4.28
CA LEU A 202 -21.57 -8.27 4.35
C LEU A 202 -22.07 -9.12 5.52
N SER A 203 -22.09 -10.44 5.32
CA SER A 203 -22.09 -11.42 6.41
C SER A 203 -20.71 -11.51 7.08
N GLU A 204 -19.65 -11.31 6.29
CA GLU A 204 -18.25 -11.56 6.65
C GLU A 204 -17.40 -10.30 6.59
N LYS A 205 -16.38 -10.18 7.44
CA LYS A 205 -15.49 -9.01 7.42
C LYS A 205 -14.49 -9.11 6.24
N VAL A 206 -14.70 -8.30 5.21
CA VAL A 206 -13.79 -8.22 4.04
C VAL A 206 -12.69 -7.18 4.29
N GLN A 207 -11.43 -7.59 4.14
CA GLN A 207 -10.27 -6.71 4.19
C GLN A 207 -9.96 -6.14 2.80
N SER A 208 -9.58 -4.86 2.75
CA SER A 208 -9.10 -4.23 1.52
C SER A 208 -8.35 -2.93 1.79
N SER A 209 -7.44 -2.59 0.88
CA SER A 209 -6.86 -1.26 0.68
C SER A 209 -7.74 -0.31 -0.15
N ALA A 210 -8.77 -0.83 -0.83
CA ALA A 210 -9.69 0.00 -1.61
C ALA A 210 -10.80 0.62 -0.76
N TYR A 211 -11.26 1.78 -1.22
CA TYR A 211 -12.43 2.48 -0.70
C TYR A 211 -13.44 2.73 -1.81
N PHE A 212 -14.72 2.80 -1.42
CA PHE A 212 -15.80 3.18 -2.31
C PHE A 212 -16.17 4.66 -2.04
N PHE A 213 -16.15 5.48 -3.08
CA PHE A 213 -16.42 6.91 -3.00
C PHE A 213 -17.67 7.24 -3.82
N GLU A 214 -18.72 7.68 -3.12
CA GLU A 214 -19.96 8.15 -3.72
C GLU A 214 -19.86 9.66 -4.00
N ILE A 215 -20.23 10.06 -5.22
CA ILE A 215 -20.28 11.46 -5.64
C ILE A 215 -21.73 11.92 -5.56
N ASP A 216 -22.04 12.82 -4.63
CA ASP A 216 -23.41 13.31 -4.42
C ASP A 216 -23.74 14.40 -5.44
N TYR A 217 -23.03 15.54 -5.37
CA TYR A 217 -23.14 16.61 -6.35
C TYR A 217 -21.84 17.41 -6.46
N CYS A 218 -21.65 18.08 -7.59
CA CYS A 218 -20.52 18.96 -7.85
C CYS A 218 -20.99 20.33 -8.34
N LYS A 219 -20.49 21.40 -7.73
CA LYS A 219 -20.78 22.79 -8.15
C LYS A 219 -19.51 23.50 -8.57
N THR A 220 -19.58 24.33 -9.60
CA THR A 220 -18.46 25.21 -9.95
C THR A 220 -18.25 26.21 -8.82
N LYS A 221 -16.99 26.41 -8.41
CA LYS A 221 -16.68 27.34 -7.33
C LYS A 221 -17.04 28.76 -7.77
N ALA A 222 -18.06 29.36 -7.16
CA ALA A 222 -18.35 30.79 -7.25
C ALA A 222 -17.67 31.50 -6.07
N LEU A 223 -16.76 32.43 -6.36
CA LEU A 223 -16.32 33.40 -5.37
C LEU A 223 -17.38 34.51 -5.32
N GLU A 224 -18.11 34.63 -4.21
CA GLU A 224 -18.93 35.81 -3.96
C GLU A 224 -18.01 36.99 -3.66
N TYR A 225 -17.79 37.87 -4.64
CA TYR A 225 -17.27 39.22 -4.40
C TYR A 225 -18.05 40.24 -5.24
N PRO A 226 -18.87 41.13 -4.63
CA PRO A 226 -19.67 42.11 -5.34
C PRO A 226 -18.89 43.28 -5.98
N PHE A 227 -17.57 43.39 -5.81
CA PHE A 227 -16.85 44.66 -6.01
C PHE A 227 -15.64 44.66 -6.97
N LEU A 228 -15.31 43.57 -7.67
CA LEU A 228 -14.07 43.49 -8.47
C LEU A 228 -14.25 43.27 -9.98
N THR A 229 -15.47 43.37 -10.49
CA THR A 229 -15.81 43.11 -11.88
C THR A 229 -15.20 44.10 -12.89
N SER A 230 -14.63 45.23 -12.43
CA SER A 230 -14.09 46.29 -13.31
C SER A 230 -12.57 46.30 -13.50
N LEU A 231 -11.77 45.62 -12.65
CA LEU A 231 -10.30 45.75 -12.69
C LEU A 231 -9.57 44.62 -13.46
N LEU A 232 -10.20 43.44 -13.62
CA LEU A 232 -9.52 42.24 -14.15
C LEU A 232 -9.51 42.14 -15.68
N GLN A 233 -10.27 42.98 -16.39
CA GLN A 233 -10.15 43.08 -17.86
C GLN A 233 -8.80 43.68 -18.30
N ALA A 234 -8.06 44.36 -17.43
CA ALA A 234 -6.87 45.12 -17.80
C ALA A 234 -5.54 44.31 -17.73
N ASN A 235 -5.46 43.21 -16.98
CA ASN A 235 -4.18 42.55 -16.66
C ASN A 235 -4.00 41.12 -17.21
N ALA A 236 -4.83 40.66 -18.16
CA ALA A 236 -4.57 39.43 -18.90
C ALA A 236 -3.61 39.71 -20.08
N THR A 237 -2.32 39.93 -19.78
CA THR A 237 -1.30 40.35 -20.76
C THR A 237 -0.94 39.31 -21.84
N ASN A 238 -1.64 38.16 -21.95
CA ASN A 238 -1.44 37.15 -23.00
C ASN A 238 -2.73 36.39 -23.38
N SER A 239 -3.88 37.07 -23.51
CA SER A 239 -5.12 36.41 -23.94
C SER A 239 -5.06 36.02 -25.44
N ILE A 240 -5.14 34.72 -25.76
CA ILE A 240 -5.29 34.24 -27.14
C ILE A 240 -6.55 34.87 -27.74
N ARG A 241 -6.40 35.72 -28.77
CA ARG A 241 -7.54 36.43 -29.40
C ARG A 241 -8.22 35.61 -30.50
N SER A 242 -7.45 34.74 -31.15
CA SER A 242 -7.94 33.83 -32.18
C SER A 242 -7.14 32.54 -32.19
N PHE A 243 -7.77 31.46 -32.64
CA PHE A 243 -7.14 30.16 -32.84
C PHE A 243 -7.67 29.54 -34.14
N CYS A 244 -6.76 29.17 -35.04
CA CYS A 244 -7.11 28.82 -36.43
C CYS A 244 -7.98 29.90 -37.10
N LYS A 245 -9.26 29.61 -37.39
CA LYS A 245 -10.25 30.54 -37.99
C LYS A 245 -11.30 31.03 -36.98
N TYR A 246 -11.10 30.78 -35.69
CA TYR A 246 -12.06 31.05 -34.63
C TYR A 246 -11.62 32.25 -33.79
N CYS A 247 -12.57 33.13 -33.45
CA CYS A 247 -12.39 34.16 -32.44
C CYS A 247 -12.49 33.52 -31.06
N VAL A 248 -11.60 33.89 -30.14
CA VAL A 248 -11.58 33.35 -28.78
C VAL A 248 -12.12 34.39 -27.81
N GLN A 249 -13.22 34.05 -27.14
CA GLN A 249 -13.79 34.84 -26.05
C GLN A 249 -13.38 34.26 -24.70
N HIS A 250 -13.00 35.12 -23.76
CA HIS A 250 -12.55 34.70 -22.43
C HIS A 250 -13.67 34.95 -21.42
N LEU A 251 -14.08 33.91 -20.70
CA LEU A 251 -15.14 33.97 -19.71
C LEU A 251 -14.63 33.43 -18.36
N PRO A 252 -15.11 33.95 -17.23
CA PRO A 252 -14.80 33.35 -15.94
C PRO A 252 -15.42 31.95 -15.88
N ILE A 253 -14.71 30.99 -15.28
CA ILE A 253 -15.15 29.59 -15.16
C ILE A 253 -16.51 29.43 -14.48
N THR A 254 -16.94 30.37 -13.64
CA THR A 254 -18.29 30.39 -13.05
C THR A 254 -19.43 30.40 -14.09
N LYS A 255 -19.15 30.85 -15.33
CA LYS A 255 -20.12 30.83 -16.44
C LYS A 255 -20.24 29.45 -17.10
N SER A 256 -19.42 28.47 -16.72
CA SER A 256 -19.47 27.11 -17.27
C SER A 256 -20.43 26.19 -16.52
N GLU A 257 -21.17 26.67 -15.51
CA GLU A 257 -22.01 25.79 -14.66
C GLU A 257 -23.07 25.02 -15.47
N ASN A 258 -23.62 25.65 -16.51
CA ASN A 258 -24.61 25.04 -17.41
C ASN A 258 -24.00 24.52 -18.72
N ALA A 259 -22.66 24.52 -18.84
CA ALA A 259 -22.01 23.95 -20.01
C ALA A 259 -22.06 22.42 -19.93
N ILE A 260 -22.33 21.79 -21.07
CA ILE A 260 -22.31 20.33 -21.18
C ILE A 260 -20.84 19.91 -21.27
N ILE A 261 -20.40 19.07 -20.33
CA ILE A 261 -19.06 18.49 -20.37
C ILE A 261 -19.02 17.44 -21.49
N ILE A 262 -18.03 17.55 -22.36
CA ILE A 262 -17.80 16.58 -23.45
C ILE A 262 -16.74 15.57 -23.01
N ASP A 263 -15.58 16.04 -22.57
CA ASP A 263 -14.45 15.16 -22.24
C ASP A 263 -13.36 15.87 -21.41
N LEU A 264 -12.45 15.10 -20.84
CA LEU A 264 -11.30 15.58 -20.07
C LEU A 264 -10.00 14.93 -20.58
N HIS A 265 -9.11 15.74 -21.13
CA HIS A 265 -7.84 15.29 -21.73
C HIS A 265 -6.62 15.76 -20.95
N ASN A 266 -5.55 14.98 -20.97
CA ASN A 266 -4.23 15.49 -20.58
C ASN A 266 -3.69 16.35 -21.72
N CYS A 267 -3.40 17.60 -21.46
CA CYS A 267 -2.87 18.57 -22.42
C CYS A 267 -1.75 19.36 -21.76
N TYR A 268 -0.64 19.55 -22.45
CA TYR A 268 0.50 20.32 -21.92
C TYR A 268 0.37 21.82 -22.17
N THR A 269 -0.47 22.22 -23.13
CA THR A 269 -0.66 23.62 -23.50
C THR A 269 -2.12 23.93 -23.82
N ILE A 270 -2.50 25.19 -23.62
CA ILE A 270 -3.83 25.70 -23.98
C ILE A 270 -4.09 25.61 -25.49
N GLN A 271 -3.06 25.74 -26.33
CA GLN A 271 -3.18 25.59 -27.78
C GLN A 271 -3.57 24.17 -28.16
N TYR A 272 -2.98 23.16 -27.51
CA TYR A 272 -3.35 21.76 -27.74
C TYR A 272 -4.78 21.47 -27.25
N CYS A 273 -5.19 22.10 -26.16
CA CYS A 273 -6.56 22.05 -25.65
C CYS A 273 -7.58 22.60 -26.67
N PHE A 274 -7.31 23.77 -27.26
CA PHE A 274 -8.14 24.31 -28.34
C PHE A 274 -8.16 23.41 -29.58
N HIS A 275 -7.00 22.85 -29.96
CA HIS A 275 -6.93 21.92 -31.09
C HIS A 275 -7.86 20.72 -30.88
N ARG A 276 -7.86 20.12 -29.68
CA ARG A 276 -8.77 19.01 -29.32
C ARG A 276 -10.24 19.42 -29.41
N CYS A 277 -10.61 20.60 -28.91
CA CYS A 277 -11.98 21.10 -29.03
C CYS A 277 -12.41 21.28 -30.49
N VAL A 278 -11.54 21.87 -31.33
CA VAL A 278 -11.82 22.05 -32.76
C VAL A 278 -12.00 20.70 -33.46
N MET A 279 -11.24 19.67 -33.08
CA MET A 279 -11.42 18.31 -33.62
C MET A 279 -12.76 17.69 -33.20
N GLN A 280 -13.22 17.93 -31.97
CA GLN A 280 -14.49 17.43 -31.45
C GLN A 280 -15.72 18.27 -31.83
N ARG A 281 -15.55 19.32 -32.64
CA ARG A 281 -16.66 20.17 -33.07
C ARG A 281 -17.71 19.45 -33.88
N ARG A 282 -17.29 18.52 -34.75
CA ARG A 282 -18.21 17.86 -35.70
C ARG A 282 -19.17 16.92 -35.00
N ASP A 283 -18.68 16.18 -34.01
CA ASP A 283 -19.41 15.08 -33.40
C ASP A 283 -20.08 15.50 -32.08
N TYR A 284 -19.52 16.51 -31.39
CA TYR A 284 -19.96 16.90 -30.05
C TYR A 284 -20.21 18.42 -29.88
N ASP A 285 -20.16 19.20 -30.97
CA ASP A 285 -20.33 20.66 -30.97
C ASP A 285 -19.43 21.40 -29.97
N CYS A 286 -18.21 20.91 -29.71
CA CYS A 286 -17.29 21.54 -28.76
C CYS A 286 -17.04 23.01 -29.12
N ASN A 287 -17.35 23.92 -28.22
CA ASN A 287 -17.12 25.34 -28.44
C ASN A 287 -16.42 26.02 -27.26
N ALA A 288 -16.16 25.31 -26.16
CA ALA A 288 -15.60 25.87 -24.96
C ALA A 288 -14.53 24.95 -24.36
N VAL A 289 -13.51 25.56 -23.75
CA VAL A 289 -12.42 24.85 -23.07
C VAL A 289 -12.11 25.48 -21.72
N PHE A 290 -11.64 24.65 -20.78
CA PHE A 290 -10.95 25.10 -19.56
C PHE A 290 -9.61 24.36 -19.45
N PHE A 291 -8.51 25.12 -19.46
CA PHE A 291 -7.16 24.57 -19.35
C PHE A 291 -6.58 24.82 -17.96
N ASN A 292 -6.23 23.73 -17.25
CA ASN A 292 -5.53 23.80 -15.97
C ASN A 292 -4.04 23.48 -16.18
N ALA A 293 -3.22 24.52 -16.18
CA ALA A 293 -1.77 24.41 -16.34
C ALA A 293 -1.08 23.68 -15.17
N GLU A 294 -1.66 23.68 -13.97
CA GLU A 294 -1.06 23.01 -12.79
C GLU A 294 -1.16 21.48 -12.89
N GLU A 295 -2.24 20.97 -13.49
CA GLU A 295 -2.49 19.53 -13.63
C GLU A 295 -2.27 19.02 -15.06
N ASN A 296 -1.92 19.89 -16.01
CA ASN A 296 -1.86 19.59 -17.44
C ASN A 296 -3.16 18.95 -17.96
N THR A 297 -4.32 19.52 -17.58
CA THR A 297 -5.63 19.02 -17.99
C THR A 297 -6.40 20.02 -18.83
N CYS A 298 -7.20 19.50 -19.76
CA CYS A 298 -8.07 20.25 -20.66
C CYS A 298 -9.49 19.67 -20.58
N LEU A 299 -10.41 20.47 -20.04
CA LEU A 299 -11.84 20.15 -20.03
C LEU A 299 -12.49 20.72 -21.29
N LEU A 300 -13.11 19.85 -22.07
CA LEU A 300 -13.83 20.18 -23.30
C LEU A 300 -15.33 20.29 -23.01
N MET A 301 -15.96 21.35 -23.50
CA MET A 301 -17.34 21.67 -23.18
C MET A 301 -18.12 22.20 -24.39
N LYS A 302 -19.44 22.00 -24.33
CA LYS A 302 -20.43 22.68 -25.16
C LYS A 302 -21.18 23.69 -24.29
N LEU A 303 -20.88 24.97 -24.51
CA LEU A 303 -21.60 26.10 -23.93
C LEU A 303 -22.81 26.44 -24.82
N VAL A 304 -24.02 26.35 -24.25
CA VAL A 304 -25.25 26.79 -24.88
C VAL A 304 -25.46 28.28 -24.59
N VAL A 305 -25.48 29.12 -25.62
CA VAL A 305 -25.63 30.59 -25.49
C VAL A 305 -26.93 31.01 -26.18
N ASN A 306 -27.78 31.78 -25.47
CA ASN A 306 -29.12 32.18 -25.93
C ASN A 306 -29.15 33.34 -26.95
N SER A 307 -28.01 33.78 -27.48
CA SER A 307 -27.98 34.93 -28.41
C SER A 307 -28.19 34.49 -29.86
N SER A 308 -29.03 35.22 -30.58
CA SER A 308 -29.31 35.10 -32.03
C SER A 308 -28.07 35.28 -32.95
N GLU A 309 -26.90 35.55 -32.39
CA GLU A 309 -25.61 35.61 -33.09
C GLU A 309 -24.80 34.33 -32.88
N THR A 310 -25.32 33.19 -33.32
CA THR A 310 -24.50 31.98 -33.47
C THR A 310 -23.60 32.14 -34.69
N THR A 311 -22.51 32.90 -34.57
CA THR A 311 -21.42 32.71 -35.53
C THR A 311 -20.72 31.40 -35.15
N ASN A 312 -20.78 30.39 -36.02
CA ASN A 312 -20.09 29.08 -35.88
C ASN A 312 -18.54 29.20 -35.72
N ARG A 313 -18.01 30.41 -35.53
CA ARG A 313 -16.59 30.75 -35.48
C ARG A 313 -16.12 31.30 -34.12
N VAL A 314 -16.86 31.09 -33.04
CA VAL A 314 -16.41 31.48 -31.68
C VAL A 314 -15.95 30.27 -30.87
N LEU A 315 -14.84 30.42 -30.14
CA LEU A 315 -14.38 29.52 -29.09
C LEU A 315 -14.40 30.25 -27.75
N TYR A 316 -14.83 29.59 -26.70
CA TYR A 316 -14.83 30.12 -25.35
C TYR A 316 -13.66 29.54 -24.56
N ASN A 317 -12.85 30.40 -23.97
CA ASN A 317 -11.82 30.05 -23.01
C ASN A 317 -12.31 30.40 -21.62
N PHE A 318 -12.53 29.39 -20.79
CA PHE A 318 -12.79 29.63 -19.38
C PHE A 318 -11.48 29.82 -18.62
N PHE A 319 -11.42 30.84 -17.77
CA PHE A 319 -10.27 31.09 -16.90
C PHE A 319 -10.69 31.09 -15.43
N LYS A 320 -9.74 30.69 -14.56
CA LYS A 320 -9.87 30.82 -13.11
C LYS A 320 -9.53 32.25 -12.69
N ASP A 321 -10.30 32.81 -11.77
CA ASP A 321 -10.00 34.15 -11.23
C ASP A 321 -8.73 34.10 -10.38
N THR A 322 -7.77 34.98 -10.64
CA THR A 322 -6.41 34.90 -10.09
C THR A 322 -6.31 35.52 -8.71
N THR A 323 -7.01 34.99 -7.72
CA THR A 323 -6.72 35.35 -6.31
C THR A 323 -6.80 34.13 -5.37
N LYS A 324 -5.65 33.88 -4.73
CA LYS A 324 -5.30 32.84 -3.72
C LYS A 324 -4.97 31.42 -4.21
N LYS A 325 -3.73 31.00 -3.91
CA LYS A 325 -3.39 29.60 -3.58
C LYS A 325 -4.18 29.20 -2.33
N GLU A 326 -5.41 28.76 -2.51
CA GLU A 326 -6.16 28.16 -1.41
C GLU A 326 -5.64 26.74 -1.18
N LYS A 327 -4.98 26.57 -0.04
CA LYS A 327 -4.62 25.29 0.52
C LYS A 327 -5.87 24.72 1.20
N LEU A 328 -6.73 24.08 0.42
CA LEU A 328 -7.86 23.35 0.98
C LEU A 328 -7.36 22.00 1.49
N ILE A 329 -7.62 21.81 2.77
CA ILE A 329 -7.17 20.71 3.64
C ILE A 329 -7.54 19.38 2.98
N LEU A 330 -6.53 18.65 2.50
CA LEU A 330 -6.66 17.24 2.13
C LEU A 330 -6.74 16.33 3.37
N SER A 331 -6.98 16.89 4.56
CA SER A 331 -7.18 16.04 5.73
C SER A 331 -8.55 15.37 5.59
N ASN A 332 -8.49 14.04 5.64
CA ASN A 332 -9.55 13.16 6.06
C ASN A 332 -10.33 12.39 4.97
N TYR A 333 -9.77 11.97 3.84
CA TYR A 333 -10.30 10.73 3.20
C TYR A 333 -9.34 9.58 3.14
N GLU A 334 -8.09 9.84 3.50
CA GLU A 334 -7.05 8.86 3.42
C GLU A 334 -7.13 7.91 4.64
N ASP A 335 -6.65 6.69 4.45
CA ASP A 335 -6.68 5.57 5.41
C ASP A 335 -6.44 6.06 6.84
N THR A 336 -7.14 5.49 7.83
CA THR A 336 -6.57 5.47 9.18
C THR A 336 -5.18 4.89 9.02
N LEU A 337 -4.11 5.69 9.22
CA LEU A 337 -2.71 5.27 9.05
C LEU A 337 -2.57 3.82 9.51
N ARG A 338 -2.41 2.90 8.56
CA ARG A 338 -2.22 1.49 8.89
C ARG A 338 -0.72 1.30 8.99
N PHE A 339 -0.21 1.20 10.20
CA PHE A 339 1.16 0.81 10.46
C PHE A 339 1.16 -0.47 11.29
N GLU A 340 2.12 -1.33 11.01
CA GLU A 340 2.44 -2.49 11.83
C GLU A 340 3.56 -2.12 12.79
N THR A 341 3.38 -2.47 14.06
CA THR A 341 4.45 -2.32 15.06
C THR A 341 5.25 -3.62 15.11
N SER A 342 6.57 -3.51 14.97
CA SER A 342 7.48 -4.64 15.18
C SER A 342 8.74 -4.18 15.91
N PHE A 343 9.72 -5.07 16.06
CA PHE A 343 10.96 -4.79 16.78
C PHE A 343 12.16 -5.28 15.97
N VAL A 344 13.23 -4.50 16.01
CA VAL A 344 14.51 -4.83 15.38
C VAL A 344 15.63 -4.79 16.41
N SER A 345 16.60 -5.71 16.30
CA SER A 345 17.81 -5.69 17.11
C SER A 345 18.93 -4.96 16.37
N LEU A 346 19.25 -3.74 16.79
CA LEU A 346 20.43 -3.01 16.31
C LEU A 346 21.65 -3.39 17.14
N HIS A 347 22.22 -4.54 16.80
CA HIS A 347 23.26 -5.20 17.59
C HIS A 347 24.54 -4.37 17.73
N GLU A 348 24.91 -3.56 16.74
CA GLU A 348 26.05 -2.63 16.83
C GLU A 348 25.94 -1.64 18.00
N PHE A 349 24.70 -1.29 18.40
CA PHE A 349 24.42 -0.40 19.52
C PHE A 349 24.04 -1.14 20.81
N HIS A 350 23.97 -2.47 20.78
CA HIS A 350 23.32 -3.31 21.80
C HIS A 350 21.91 -2.82 22.14
N GLU A 351 21.15 -2.41 21.13
CA GLU A 351 19.81 -1.85 21.29
C GLU A 351 18.75 -2.73 20.65
N ARG A 352 17.58 -2.74 21.28
CA ARG A 352 16.34 -3.21 20.65
C ARG A 352 15.44 -2.00 20.43
N CYS A 353 15.06 -1.78 19.18
CA CYS A 353 14.23 -0.67 18.78
C CYS A 353 12.85 -1.16 18.38
N GLN A 354 11.81 -0.44 18.82
CA GLN A 354 10.49 -0.54 18.23
C GLN A 354 10.50 0.15 16.87
N ILE A 355 9.90 -0.45 15.86
CA ILE A 355 9.73 0.15 14.53
C ILE A 355 8.25 0.18 14.13
N LEU A 356 7.87 1.22 13.40
CA LEU A 356 6.57 1.29 12.73
C LEU A 356 6.78 1.14 11.23
N THR A 357 6.27 0.05 10.67
CA THR A 357 6.25 -0.18 9.24
C THR A 357 4.92 0.31 8.69
N PHE A 358 4.95 1.27 7.77
CA PHE A 358 3.74 1.74 7.12
C PHE A 358 3.26 0.72 6.10
N THR A 359 1.98 0.37 6.20
CA THR A 359 1.28 -0.44 5.19
C THR A 359 0.48 0.42 4.23
N SER A 360 0.23 1.69 4.56
CA SER A 360 -0.33 2.69 3.65
C SER A 360 0.69 3.15 2.61
N ALA A 361 0.20 3.52 1.43
CA ALA A 361 1.03 4.04 0.33
C ALA A 361 1.52 5.50 0.54
N TYR A 362 1.35 6.05 1.73
CA TYR A 362 1.83 7.38 2.10
C TYR A 362 1.91 7.54 3.62
N ALA A 363 2.60 8.59 4.05
CA ALA A 363 2.66 9.05 5.43
C ALA A 363 2.60 10.58 5.51
N GLU A 364 1.77 11.12 6.42
CA GLU A 364 1.73 12.55 6.74
C GLU A 364 2.83 12.92 7.75
N LYS A 365 3.20 14.21 7.78
CA LYS A 365 4.20 14.79 8.71
C LYS A 365 5.59 14.16 8.58
N LEU A 366 5.91 13.63 7.41
CA LEU A 366 7.25 13.11 7.09
C LEU A 366 7.74 13.74 5.79
N LYS A 367 9.05 14.00 5.76
CA LYS A 367 9.76 14.48 4.57
C LYS A 367 10.93 13.55 4.23
N VAL A 368 11.04 13.23 2.95
CA VAL A 368 12.28 12.66 2.39
C VAL A 368 13.33 13.76 2.38
N HIS A 369 14.46 13.51 3.04
CA HIS A 369 15.54 14.48 3.16
C HIS A 369 16.64 14.26 2.12
N SER A 370 17.29 13.10 2.17
CA SER A 370 18.40 12.76 1.27
C SER A 370 18.59 11.25 1.18
N LEU A 371 19.28 10.81 0.13
CA LEU A 371 19.76 9.42 0.01
C LEU A 371 20.69 9.14 1.20
N LEU A 372 20.38 8.09 1.96
CA LEU A 372 21.14 7.67 3.12
C LEU A 372 22.20 6.65 2.73
N LEU A 373 21.78 5.61 2.00
CA LEU A 373 22.62 4.47 1.63
C LEU A 373 22.06 3.77 0.39
N GLN A 374 22.94 3.19 -0.43
CA GLN A 374 22.57 2.19 -1.43
C GLN A 374 22.71 0.80 -0.80
N THR A 375 21.60 0.18 -0.45
CA THR A 375 21.56 -1.14 0.20
C THR A 375 20.22 -1.81 -0.02
N ASN A 376 20.24 -3.14 -0.12
CA ASN A 376 19.05 -3.99 -0.13
C ASN A 376 18.75 -4.60 1.25
N SER A 377 19.46 -4.18 2.30
CA SER A 377 19.25 -4.59 3.70
C SER A 377 18.59 -3.47 4.48
N LEU A 378 17.39 -3.75 5.00
CA LEU A 378 16.68 -2.82 5.86
C LEU A 378 17.43 -2.64 7.19
N HIS A 379 18.03 -3.71 7.71
CA HIS A 379 18.84 -3.67 8.93
C HIS A 379 20.00 -2.68 8.79
N SER A 380 20.75 -2.72 7.68
CA SER A 380 21.81 -1.75 7.39
C SER A 380 21.27 -0.32 7.28
N CYS A 381 20.13 -0.14 6.60
CA CYS A 381 19.44 1.14 6.46
C CYS A 381 19.01 1.75 7.82
N LEU A 382 18.43 0.94 8.70
CA LEU A 382 18.03 1.37 10.06
C LEU A 382 19.23 1.63 10.97
N THR A 383 20.30 0.84 10.83
CA THR A 383 21.55 1.04 11.58
C THR A 383 22.20 2.39 11.19
N ALA A 384 22.24 2.70 9.90
CA ALA A 384 22.70 4.00 9.40
C ALA A 384 21.78 5.16 9.81
N CYS A 385 20.47 4.94 9.91
CA CYS A 385 19.55 5.93 10.44
C CYS A 385 19.84 6.21 11.93
N ARG A 386 20.01 5.13 12.72
CA ARG A 386 20.29 5.22 14.16
C ARG A 386 21.60 5.93 14.46
N SER A 387 22.66 5.70 13.69
CA SER A 387 23.96 6.38 13.89
C SER A 387 23.86 7.90 13.74
N LYS A 388 22.89 8.38 12.93
CA LYS A 388 22.62 9.81 12.70
C LYS A 388 21.54 10.41 13.62
N ALA A 389 21.05 9.67 14.62
CA ALA A 389 19.92 10.11 15.44
C ALA A 389 20.21 11.38 16.29
N ASN A 390 21.48 11.72 16.49
CA ASN A 390 21.91 12.91 17.24
C ASN A 390 22.44 14.04 16.35
N GLU A 391 22.31 13.93 15.02
CA GLU A 391 22.70 14.98 14.08
C GLU A 391 21.63 16.07 13.96
N THR A 392 21.99 17.22 13.37
CA THR A 392 21.12 18.41 13.22
C THR A 392 19.81 18.11 12.45
N LEU A 393 19.80 17.07 11.62
CA LEU A 393 18.61 16.48 10.99
C LEU A 393 18.46 15.05 11.49
N ASN A 394 17.84 14.91 12.67
CA ASN A 394 17.62 13.62 13.30
C ASN A 394 16.81 12.68 12.38
N CYS A 395 17.40 11.54 12.04
CA CYS A 395 16.73 10.50 11.27
C CYS A 395 15.59 9.90 12.09
N SER A 396 14.36 10.21 11.68
CA SER A 396 13.14 9.68 12.31
C SER A 396 12.76 8.29 11.76
N GLY A 397 13.30 7.95 10.60
CA GLY A 397 13.04 6.70 9.91
C GLY A 397 13.64 6.68 8.51
N VAL A 398 13.24 5.69 7.72
CA VAL A 398 13.79 5.46 6.39
C VAL A 398 12.68 5.18 5.39
N LEU A 399 12.88 5.65 4.16
CA LEU A 399 12.12 5.22 2.98
C LEU A 399 13.01 4.22 2.24
N PHE A 400 12.67 2.96 2.35
CA PHE A 400 13.50 1.83 1.93
C PHE A 400 12.90 1.12 0.72
N SER A 401 13.72 0.87 -0.29
CA SER A 401 13.43 0.06 -1.45
C SER A 401 14.45 -1.07 -1.51
N LYS A 402 13.97 -2.31 -1.44
CA LYS A 402 14.82 -3.49 -1.60
C LYS A 402 15.22 -3.71 -3.05
N GLN A 403 14.29 -3.48 -3.98
CA GLN A 403 14.47 -3.75 -5.40
C GLN A 403 15.44 -2.77 -6.05
N GLN A 404 15.29 -1.49 -5.75
CA GLN A 404 16.18 -0.45 -6.26
C GLN A 404 17.45 -0.31 -5.42
N GLU A 405 17.55 -1.06 -4.32
CA GLU A 405 18.66 -1.02 -3.36
C GLU A 405 18.91 0.37 -2.80
N ILE A 406 17.84 1.08 -2.44
CA ILE A 406 17.90 2.48 -2.04
C ILE A 406 17.27 2.67 -0.67
N CYS A 407 17.96 3.42 0.19
CA CYS A 407 17.51 3.84 1.49
C CYS A 407 17.61 5.37 1.59
N TYR A 408 16.49 6.07 1.72
CA TYR A 408 16.45 7.50 1.99
C TYR A 408 16.20 7.78 3.47
N THR A 409 16.74 8.90 3.95
CA THR A 409 16.47 9.42 5.29
C THR A 409 15.09 10.09 5.32
N LEU A 410 14.28 9.74 6.32
CA LEU A 410 13.05 10.46 6.65
C LEU A 410 13.23 11.29 7.91
N VAL A 411 12.74 12.52 7.86
CA VAL A 411 12.74 13.47 8.97
C VAL A 411 11.33 13.94 9.28
N GLU A 412 11.12 14.39 10.52
CA GLU A 412 9.85 14.97 10.92
C GLU A 412 9.51 16.20 10.07
N GLY A 413 8.30 16.19 9.53
CA GLY A 413 7.74 17.26 8.71
C GLY A 413 6.69 18.07 9.48
N THR A 414 6.23 19.12 8.84
CA THR A 414 5.08 19.90 9.28
C THR A 414 3.77 19.16 8.97
N SER A 415 2.64 19.66 9.49
CA SER A 415 1.29 19.19 9.14
C SER A 415 0.92 19.33 7.65
N HIS A 416 1.85 19.80 6.82
CA HIS A 416 1.67 20.02 5.39
C HIS A 416 2.52 19.09 4.53
N ASP A 417 3.39 18.32 5.15
CA ASP A 417 4.30 17.44 4.45
C ASP A 417 3.70 16.04 4.36
N GLN A 418 3.81 15.44 3.19
CA GLN A 418 3.35 14.09 2.89
C GLN A 418 4.44 13.40 2.07
N THR A 419 4.79 12.18 2.48
CA THR A 419 5.65 11.30 1.71
C THR A 419 4.79 10.21 1.10
N VAL A 420 4.77 10.11 -0.23
CA VAL A 420 4.07 9.06 -0.97
C VAL A 420 5.08 8.00 -1.37
N THR A 421 4.77 6.73 -1.17
CA THR A 421 5.66 5.63 -1.53
C THR A 421 5.49 5.26 -3.00
N GLU A 422 6.61 4.95 -3.66
CA GLU A 422 6.57 4.23 -4.94
C GLU A 422 6.29 2.73 -4.72
N ASP A 423 6.19 1.97 -5.81
CA ASP A 423 5.66 0.60 -5.85
C ASP A 423 6.41 -0.39 -4.93
N ASP A 424 7.73 -0.26 -4.80
CA ASP A 424 8.60 -1.14 -4.02
C ASP A 424 9.17 -0.47 -2.76
N GLN A 425 8.69 0.73 -2.44
CA GLN A 425 9.17 1.52 -1.32
C GLN A 425 8.32 1.30 -0.07
N THR A 426 8.98 1.23 1.08
CA THR A 426 8.34 1.10 2.39
C THR A 426 8.88 2.16 3.34
N ILE A 427 7.96 2.84 4.04
CA ILE A 427 8.30 3.77 5.12
C ILE A 427 8.43 2.97 6.42
N VAL A 428 9.60 3.06 7.06
CA VAL A 428 9.87 2.43 8.36
C VAL A 428 10.36 3.50 9.32
N LEU A 429 9.59 3.78 10.37
CA LEU A 429 10.00 4.72 11.42
C LEU A 429 10.73 3.99 12.53
N LEU A 430 11.86 4.56 12.96
CA LEU A 430 12.61 4.09 14.11
C LEU A 430 12.05 4.78 15.36
N GLN A 431 11.43 4.02 16.26
CA GLN A 431 10.90 4.53 17.52
C GLN A 431 11.83 4.16 18.68
N SER A 432 11.26 4.09 19.89
CA SER A 432 11.97 3.85 21.15
C SER A 432 12.99 2.71 21.05
N CYS A 433 14.27 3.09 21.09
CA CYS A 433 15.42 2.19 21.21
C CYS A 433 15.84 2.09 22.68
N VAL A 434 15.96 0.87 23.18
CA VAL A 434 16.40 0.59 24.55
C VAL A 434 17.60 -0.35 24.54
N LYS A 435 18.53 -0.16 25.47
CA LYS A 435 19.67 -1.07 25.65
C LYS A 435 19.18 -2.48 26.00
N ASP A 436 19.66 -3.48 25.29
CA ASP A 436 19.32 -4.89 25.46
C ASP A 436 20.53 -5.66 26.01
N ARG A 437 20.60 -5.74 27.36
CA ARG A 437 21.59 -6.53 28.12
C ARG A 437 23.04 -6.31 27.66
N GLU A 438 23.41 -5.05 27.45
CA GLU A 438 24.73 -4.63 26.95
C GLU A 438 25.91 -5.29 27.69
N GLU A 439 25.88 -5.35 29.04
CA GLU A 439 26.96 -5.98 29.81
C GLU A 439 27.02 -7.52 29.63
N GLU A 440 25.87 -8.19 29.47
CA GLU A 440 25.83 -9.64 29.19
C GLU A 440 26.40 -9.94 27.80
N ARG A 441 26.18 -9.02 26.84
CA ARG A 441 26.56 -9.16 25.43
C ARG A 441 27.91 -8.57 25.09
N ARG A 442 28.54 -7.80 25.99
CA ARG A 442 29.80 -7.08 25.77
C ARG A 442 30.96 -7.92 25.24
N ARG A 443 30.98 -9.22 25.53
CA ARG A 443 32.01 -10.16 25.07
C ARG A 443 31.61 -10.96 23.82
N ASN A 444 30.33 -10.92 23.43
CA ASN A 444 29.86 -11.58 22.23
C ASN A 444 30.46 -10.86 21.02
N ASN A 445 31.32 -11.55 20.26
CA ASN A 445 32.03 -10.98 19.12
C ASN A 445 31.84 -11.78 17.82
N ILE A 446 30.98 -12.81 17.83
CA ILE A 446 30.73 -13.67 16.66
C ILE A 446 29.25 -13.61 16.25
N PHE A 447 29.04 -13.18 15.01
CA PHE A 447 27.73 -13.15 14.34
C PHE A 447 27.71 -14.15 13.19
N TYR A 448 26.78 -15.10 13.25
CA TYR A 448 26.63 -16.13 12.23
C TYR A 448 25.49 -15.80 11.29
N HIS A 449 25.78 -15.80 10.00
CA HIS A 449 24.81 -15.57 8.94
C HIS A 449 24.35 -16.94 8.42
N TYR A 450 23.12 -17.31 8.75
CA TYR A 450 22.48 -18.53 8.28
C TYR A 450 21.65 -18.21 7.06
N HIS A 451 22.07 -18.71 5.91
CA HIS A 451 21.22 -18.76 4.73
C HIS A 451 20.27 -19.94 4.86
N ILE A 452 19.00 -19.63 5.11
CA ILE A 452 17.95 -20.62 5.29
C ILE A 452 17.18 -20.69 3.98
N PHE A 453 17.55 -21.66 3.14
CA PHE A 453 17.01 -21.80 1.79
C PHE A 453 15.53 -22.14 1.79
N GLU A 454 15.08 -22.85 2.83
CA GLU A 454 13.69 -23.08 3.12
C GLU A 454 12.99 -21.73 3.19
N LEU A 455 13.32 -20.89 4.17
CA LEU A 455 12.66 -19.60 4.40
C LEU A 455 12.91 -18.53 3.33
N GLU A 456 13.80 -18.80 2.37
CA GLU A 456 14.35 -17.80 1.45
C GLU A 456 14.85 -16.55 2.18
N GLU A 457 15.40 -16.74 3.38
CA GLU A 457 15.85 -15.70 4.27
C GLU A 457 17.32 -15.90 4.65
N MET A 458 17.98 -14.80 4.98
CA MET A 458 19.23 -14.79 5.71
C MET A 458 18.95 -14.32 7.12
N CYS A 459 19.26 -15.17 8.11
CA CYS A 459 19.10 -14.85 9.52
C CYS A 459 20.45 -14.70 10.21
N VAL A 460 20.59 -13.67 11.03
CA VAL A 460 21.80 -13.42 11.80
C VAL A 460 21.59 -13.84 13.25
N PHE A 461 22.48 -14.68 13.75
CA PHE A 461 22.49 -15.16 15.12
C PHE A 461 23.76 -14.71 15.86
N GLU A 462 23.58 -14.23 17.08
CA GLU A 462 24.65 -13.92 18.03
C GLU A 462 24.78 -15.06 19.04
N PHE A 463 25.97 -15.62 19.19
CA PHE A 463 26.21 -16.64 20.20
C PHE A 463 26.60 -15.98 21.53
N CYS A 464 25.87 -16.35 22.58
CA CYS A 464 26.08 -15.80 23.92
C CYS A 464 27.19 -16.54 24.65
N ASP A 465 28.23 -15.80 25.04
CA ASP A 465 29.33 -16.34 25.83
C ASP A 465 28.92 -16.61 27.29
N SER A 466 28.06 -15.75 27.85
CA SER A 466 27.61 -15.85 29.25
C SER A 466 26.98 -17.21 29.57
N SER A 467 27.29 -17.73 30.76
CA SER A 467 26.63 -18.91 31.34
C SER A 467 25.26 -18.58 31.95
N TYR A 468 24.99 -17.29 32.20
CA TYR A 468 23.77 -16.79 32.82
C TYR A 468 23.08 -15.85 31.85
N ILE A 469 21.88 -16.23 31.43
CA ILE A 469 21.19 -15.58 30.33
C ILE A 469 19.87 -15.04 30.85
N SER A 470 19.72 -13.72 30.80
CA SER A 470 18.53 -13.02 31.27
C SER A 470 17.59 -12.66 30.11
N GLY A 471 16.33 -12.35 30.42
CA GLY A 471 15.41 -11.79 29.42
C GLY A 471 14.73 -12.80 28.48
N PHE A 472 14.74 -14.10 28.82
CA PHE A 472 14.17 -15.16 27.98
C PHE A 472 13.35 -16.19 28.76
N THR A 473 12.24 -16.63 28.15
CA THR A 473 11.39 -17.74 28.64
C THR A 473 11.35 -18.86 27.63
N VAL A 474 11.53 -20.10 28.08
CA VAL A 474 11.36 -21.31 27.26
C VAL A 474 9.89 -21.48 26.90
N TYR A 475 9.61 -21.75 25.62
CA TYR A 475 8.24 -22.08 25.18
C TYR A 475 8.11 -23.47 24.57
N ASP A 476 9.21 -24.08 24.11
CA ASP A 476 9.20 -25.38 23.43
C ASP A 476 10.57 -26.06 23.50
N ASN A 477 10.63 -27.36 23.23
CA ASN A 477 11.87 -28.11 23.10
C ASN A 477 11.73 -29.33 22.17
N ILE A 478 12.85 -29.74 21.57
CA ILE A 478 12.97 -30.97 20.77
C ILE A 478 14.03 -31.85 21.42
N LEU A 479 13.67 -33.10 21.71
CA LEU A 479 14.60 -34.15 22.14
C LEU A 479 15.33 -34.76 20.93
N GLN A 480 16.58 -35.18 21.11
CA GLN A 480 17.43 -35.82 20.10
C GLN A 480 17.71 -34.93 18.86
N ALA A 481 17.85 -33.63 19.09
CA ALA A 481 18.19 -32.68 18.04
C ALA A 481 19.70 -32.71 17.72
N ASN A 482 20.09 -33.56 16.77
CA ASN A 482 21.50 -33.80 16.44
C ASN A 482 22.18 -32.65 15.68
N SER A 483 21.42 -31.66 15.19
CA SER A 483 21.93 -30.58 14.34
C SER A 483 21.52 -29.21 14.88
N VAL A 484 22.52 -28.33 15.06
CA VAL A 484 22.29 -26.91 15.41
C VAL A 484 21.45 -26.22 14.35
N PHE A 485 21.70 -26.52 13.07
CA PHE A 485 20.95 -25.95 11.96
C PHE A 485 19.46 -26.26 12.04
N LYS A 486 19.08 -27.50 12.39
CA LYS A 486 17.65 -27.86 12.56
C LYS A 486 16.96 -27.00 13.62
N CYS A 487 17.68 -26.65 14.69
CA CYS A 487 17.16 -25.81 15.76
C CYS A 487 17.08 -24.34 15.35
N ILE A 488 18.07 -23.85 14.61
CA ILE A 488 18.06 -22.50 14.05
C ILE A 488 16.93 -22.35 13.02
N LEU A 489 16.79 -23.30 12.10
CA LEU A 489 15.70 -23.35 11.12
C LEU A 489 14.34 -23.30 11.84
N LYS A 490 14.11 -24.15 12.84
CA LYS A 490 12.85 -24.14 13.60
C LYS A 490 12.59 -22.80 14.31
N CYS A 491 13.61 -22.18 14.91
CA CYS A 491 13.40 -20.91 15.58
C CYS A 491 13.13 -19.75 14.61
N ALA A 492 13.92 -19.64 13.54
CA ALA A 492 13.69 -18.63 12.50
C ALA A 492 12.29 -18.78 11.90
N SER A 493 11.86 -20.03 11.70
CA SER A 493 10.53 -20.38 11.25
C SER A 493 9.48 -20.44 12.37
N GLU A 494 9.74 -19.89 13.55
CA GLU A 494 8.74 -19.65 14.60
C GLU A 494 8.88 -18.23 15.18
N GLN A 495 9.61 -17.35 14.48
CA GLN A 495 9.92 -15.99 14.92
C GLN A 495 8.65 -15.19 15.20
N ILE A 496 7.63 -15.32 14.34
CA ILE A 496 6.40 -14.54 14.44
C ILE A 496 5.32 -15.31 15.22
N SER A 497 4.99 -16.55 14.82
CA SER A 497 3.94 -17.37 15.47
C SER A 497 4.13 -17.49 16.98
N LYS A 498 5.35 -17.85 17.36
CA LYS A 498 5.70 -18.19 18.72
C LYS A 498 6.71 -17.19 19.26
N GLY A 499 6.98 -16.07 18.60
CA GLY A 499 7.91 -15.07 19.12
C GLY A 499 9.31 -15.64 19.38
N CYS A 500 9.75 -16.66 18.61
CA CYS A 500 11.06 -17.25 18.85
C CYS A 500 12.14 -16.19 18.69
N ALA A 501 13.03 -16.10 19.66
CA ALA A 501 14.07 -15.10 19.72
C ALA A 501 15.43 -15.68 20.05
N ALA A 502 15.50 -16.90 20.57
CA ALA A 502 16.77 -17.58 20.82
C ALA A 502 16.61 -19.11 20.87
N VAL A 503 17.75 -19.79 20.67
CA VAL A 503 17.88 -21.24 20.69
C VAL A 503 19.00 -21.63 21.65
N HIS A 504 18.72 -22.60 22.52
CA HIS A 504 19.75 -23.32 23.25
C HIS A 504 19.91 -24.70 22.65
N LYS A 505 21.15 -25.08 22.30
CA LYS A 505 21.49 -26.43 21.81
C LYS A 505 22.45 -27.09 22.77
N SER A 506 22.00 -28.21 23.34
CA SER A 506 22.82 -29.14 24.11
C SER A 506 23.15 -30.39 23.28
N GLN A 507 23.83 -31.39 23.85
CA GLN A 507 24.07 -32.66 23.16
C GLN A 507 22.78 -33.43 22.87
N GLU A 508 21.80 -33.35 23.77
CA GLU A 508 20.61 -34.21 23.74
C GLU A 508 19.34 -33.51 23.28
N ARG A 509 19.30 -32.17 23.33
CA ARG A 509 18.09 -31.40 23.04
C ARG A 509 18.34 -30.00 22.56
N CYS A 510 17.34 -29.46 21.86
CA CYS A 510 17.20 -28.04 21.58
C CYS A 510 16.04 -27.44 22.36
N MET A 511 16.25 -26.26 22.92
CA MET A 511 15.23 -25.48 23.62
C MET A 511 15.03 -24.14 22.91
N PHE A 512 13.79 -23.68 22.85
CA PHE A 512 13.41 -22.47 22.13
C PHE A 512 12.87 -21.43 23.10
N PHE A 513 13.25 -20.17 22.88
CA PHE A 513 13.00 -19.09 23.82
C PHE A 513 12.28 -17.92 23.17
N ARG A 514 11.39 -17.28 23.94
CA ARG A 514 10.80 -15.97 23.65
C ARG A 514 11.47 -14.92 24.52
N LYS A 515 11.51 -13.67 24.05
CA LYS A 515 11.90 -12.54 24.90
C LYS A 515 10.88 -12.34 26.02
N ASN A 516 11.36 -12.26 27.25
CA ASN A 516 10.60 -11.89 28.43
C ASN A 516 11.55 -11.26 29.45
N SER A 517 11.52 -9.92 29.58
CA SER A 517 12.39 -9.16 30.48
C SER A 517 12.23 -9.51 31.96
N THR A 518 11.10 -10.12 32.34
CA THR A 518 10.81 -10.51 33.73
C THR A 518 11.12 -11.99 34.02
N ALA A 519 11.63 -12.73 33.03
CA ALA A 519 11.94 -14.14 33.19
C ALA A 519 13.12 -14.36 34.15
N ARG A 520 13.09 -15.52 34.82
CA ARG A 520 14.22 -15.98 35.62
C ARG A 520 15.44 -16.23 34.74
N ILE A 521 16.63 -16.00 35.31
CA ILE A 521 17.91 -16.24 34.64
C ILE A 521 18.00 -17.72 34.24
N PHE A 522 18.26 -17.96 32.96
CA PHE A 522 18.55 -19.27 32.41
C PHE A 522 20.03 -19.59 32.58
N ARG A 523 20.36 -20.78 33.09
CA ARG A 523 21.73 -21.26 33.23
C ARG A 523 22.09 -22.16 32.05
N LYS A 524 22.99 -21.69 31.19
CA LYS A 524 23.55 -22.46 30.07
C LYS A 524 24.40 -23.61 30.60
N LEU A 525 24.22 -24.80 30.04
CA LEU A 525 25.02 -25.98 30.37
C LEU A 525 26.44 -25.85 29.82
N GLU A 526 27.42 -26.50 30.45
CA GLU A 526 28.75 -26.65 29.89
C GLU A 526 28.69 -27.42 28.55
N ASN A 527 29.54 -27.06 27.59
CA ASN A 527 29.57 -27.64 26.23
C ASN A 527 28.24 -27.53 25.45
N SER A 528 27.46 -26.48 25.74
CA SER A 528 26.23 -26.15 25.02
C SER A 528 26.28 -24.73 24.46
N TYR A 529 25.47 -24.46 23.45
CA TYR A 529 25.43 -23.16 22.79
C TYR A 529 24.09 -22.48 23.05
N PHE A 530 24.12 -21.18 23.27
CA PHE A 530 22.93 -20.34 23.25
C PHE A 530 23.13 -19.30 22.15
N ALA A 531 22.22 -19.29 21.18
CA ALA A 531 22.25 -18.40 20.04
C ALA A 531 20.98 -17.54 20.05
N GLU A 532 21.15 -16.24 20.11
CA GLU A 532 20.09 -15.26 20.00
C GLU A 532 19.91 -14.85 18.53
N MET A 533 18.67 -14.84 18.06
CA MET A 533 18.33 -14.36 16.73
C MET A 533 18.23 -12.84 16.74
N LEU A 534 19.07 -12.17 15.96
CA LEU A 534 19.09 -10.72 15.85
C LEU A 534 18.01 -10.22 14.88
N TYR A 535 18.08 -10.73 13.65
CA TYR A 535 17.12 -10.43 12.58
C TYR A 535 17.18 -11.50 11.50
N CYS A 536 16.12 -11.55 10.69
CA CYS A 536 16.05 -12.30 9.44
C CYS A 536 15.63 -11.33 8.33
N GLU A 537 16.17 -11.48 7.13
CA GLU A 537 15.80 -10.70 5.94
C GLU A 537 15.63 -11.62 4.73
N SER A 538 14.60 -11.38 3.91
CA SER A 538 14.38 -12.14 2.67
C SER A 538 15.56 -12.03 1.70
N LYS A 539 15.77 -13.01 0.84
CA LYS A 539 16.67 -12.89 -0.32
C LYS A 539 15.88 -12.33 -1.49
N PHE A 540 16.39 -11.26 -2.11
CA PHE A 540 15.90 -10.82 -3.40
C PHE A 540 16.82 -11.41 -4.48
N ALA A 541 16.26 -12.22 -5.38
CA ALA A 541 16.90 -12.46 -6.66
C ALA A 541 16.56 -11.26 -7.54
N GLY A 542 17.55 -10.43 -7.86
CA GLY A 542 17.36 -9.38 -8.85
C GLY A 542 16.80 -9.94 -10.15
N ASN A 543 16.27 -9.07 -11.01
CA ASN A 543 15.95 -9.41 -12.40
C ASN A 543 17.24 -9.79 -13.15
N THR A 544 17.79 -10.98 -12.91
CA THR A 544 18.73 -11.65 -13.80
C THR A 544 17.99 -12.80 -14.48
N LEU A 545 16.99 -12.44 -15.28
CA LEU A 545 16.70 -13.18 -16.49
C LEU A 545 17.62 -12.60 -17.55
N ASP A 546 18.89 -12.95 -17.49
CA ASP A 546 19.79 -12.81 -18.62
C ASP A 546 19.46 -13.96 -19.57
N PHE A 547 18.45 -13.75 -20.42
CA PHE A 547 18.22 -14.58 -21.60
C PHE A 547 19.26 -14.21 -22.66
N ASP A 548 20.55 -14.31 -22.35
CA ASP A 548 21.64 -14.20 -23.33
C ASP A 548 22.92 -14.82 -22.76
N ALA A 549 22.97 -16.14 -22.75
CA ALA A 549 24.22 -16.88 -22.84
C ALA A 549 23.98 -18.13 -23.69
N VAL A 550 24.20 -17.92 -24.99
CA VAL A 550 24.39 -18.93 -26.03
C VAL A 550 25.62 -19.77 -25.66
N ASP A 551 25.41 -21.06 -25.39
CA ASP A 551 26.03 -22.23 -26.07
C ASP A 551 25.60 -23.55 -25.40
#